data_AF-A0A1E3WFY5-F1
#
_entry.id   AF-A0A1E3WFY5-F1
#
_cell.length_a   1.000
_cell.length_b   1.000
_cell.length_c   1.000
_cell.angle_alpha   90.00
_cell.angle_beta   90.00
_cell.angle_gamma   90.00
#
_symmetry.space_group_name_H-M   'P 1'
#
loop_
_entity.id
_entity.type
_entity.pdbx_description
1 polymer ?
#
loop_
_entity_poly.entity_id
_entity_poly.type
_entity_poly.pdbx_seq_one_letter_code
_entity_poly.pdbx_strand_id
1 'polypeptide(L)'
;MQLDKALLLIKTVAQENNYQFEKGEGNFWELYINRNHGVSYGLTCSSSDYIEVCHWEGEQYGDGEYGRAIYSLRCMSDVVRFCNMIICGEELRAKR
;
A
#
# COMPACT_ATOMS: atom_id res chain seq x y z
N MET A 1 15.90 -1.40 -7.35
CA MET A 1 15.66 -2.15 -6.07
C MET A 1 15.20 -3.57 -6.42
N GLN A 2 15.40 -4.59 -5.58
CA GLN A 2 14.82 -5.92 -5.87
C GLN A 2 13.30 -5.88 -5.59
N LEU A 3 12.51 -5.55 -6.62
CA LEU A 3 11.07 -5.28 -6.51
C LEU A 3 10.28 -6.46 -5.95
N ASP A 4 10.60 -7.68 -6.39
CA ASP A 4 9.90 -8.88 -5.88
C ASP A 4 10.08 -9.07 -4.38
N LYS A 5 11.29 -8.80 -3.86
CA LYS A 5 11.55 -8.86 -2.42
C LYS A 5 10.88 -7.71 -1.66
N ALA A 6 10.83 -6.53 -2.27
CA ALA A 6 10.12 -5.38 -1.69
C ALA A 6 8.63 -5.68 -1.54
N LEU A 7 7.98 -6.14 -2.61
CA LEU A 7 6.56 -6.48 -2.61
C LEU A 7 6.26 -7.65 -1.66
N LEU A 8 7.12 -8.66 -1.62
CA LEU A 8 6.98 -9.77 -0.68
C LEU A 8 7.02 -9.27 0.77
N LEU A 9 7.97 -8.41 1.12
CA LEU A 9 8.06 -7.84 2.46
C LEU A 9 6.82 -7.02 2.82
N ILE A 10 6.38 -6.13 1.92
CA ILE A 10 5.16 -5.33 2.12
C ILE A 10 3.96 -6.24 2.34
N LYS A 11 3.78 -7.25 1.47
CA LYS A 11 2.68 -8.22 1.58
C LYS A 11 2.71 -8.94 2.94
N THR A 12 3.87 -9.47 3.35
CA THR A 12 3.99 -10.19 4.61
C THR A 12 3.63 -9.31 5.80
N VAL A 13 4.24 -8.12 5.92
CA VAL A 13 3.96 -7.21 7.04
C VAL A 13 2.49 -6.78 7.04
N ALA A 14 1.92 -6.50 5.87
CA ALA A 14 0.55 -6.02 5.84
C ALA A 14 -0.46 -7.12 6.20
N GLN A 15 -0.24 -8.36 5.75
CA GLN A 15 -1.07 -9.51 6.14
C GLN A 15 -0.99 -9.80 7.65
N GLU A 16 0.19 -9.66 8.27
CA GLU A 16 0.36 -9.75 9.73
C GLU A 16 -0.44 -8.66 10.48
N ASN A 17 -0.69 -7.52 9.84
CA ASN A 17 -1.44 -6.39 10.39
C ASN A 17 -2.88 -6.28 9.85
N ASN A 18 -3.46 -7.41 9.42
CA ASN A 18 -4.85 -7.55 8.95
C ASN A 18 -5.21 -6.76 7.68
N TYR A 19 -4.24 -6.30 6.91
CA TYR A 19 -4.51 -5.79 5.57
C TYR A 19 -4.64 -6.95 4.57
N GLN A 20 -5.62 -6.81 3.68
CA GLN A 20 -5.67 -7.53 2.42
C GLN A 20 -4.62 -6.97 1.46
N PHE A 21 -4.01 -7.86 0.68
CA PHE A 21 -3.05 -7.51 -0.37
C PHE A 21 -3.46 -8.22 -1.65
N GLU A 22 -4.07 -7.48 -2.57
CA GLU A 22 -4.66 -8.00 -3.80
C GLU A 22 -3.91 -7.51 -5.03
N LYS A 23 -3.83 -8.35 -6.06
CA LYS A 23 -3.24 -7.95 -7.34
C LYS A 23 -4.35 -7.41 -8.24
N GLY A 24 -4.22 -6.18 -8.69
CA GLY A 24 -5.08 -5.57 -9.70
C GLY A 24 -4.58 -5.86 -11.12
N GLU A 25 -4.99 -5.02 -12.06
CA GLU A 25 -4.54 -5.13 -13.45
C GLU A 25 -3.08 -4.67 -13.62
N GLY A 26 -2.32 -5.38 -14.47
CA GLY A 26 -0.94 -5.04 -14.80
C GLY A 26 0.02 -5.09 -13.60
N ASN A 27 0.69 -3.96 -13.34
CA ASN A 27 1.67 -3.78 -12.27
C ASN A 27 1.08 -3.07 -11.05
N PHE A 28 -0.21 -3.26 -10.82
CA PHE A 28 -0.93 -2.63 -9.72
C PHE A 28 -1.28 -3.64 -8.62
N TRP A 29 -1.13 -3.21 -7.37
CA TRP A 29 -1.52 -3.95 -6.18
C TRP A 29 -2.31 -3.05 -5.24
N GLU A 30 -3.32 -3.63 -4.62
CA GLU A 30 -4.14 -2.97 -3.61
C GLU A 30 -3.78 -3.48 -2.23
N LEU A 31 -3.72 -2.56 -1.28
CA LEU A 31 -3.47 -2.86 0.13
C LEU A 31 -4.51 -2.17 0.99
N TYR A 32 -5.36 -2.93 1.69
CA TYR A 32 -6.48 -2.35 2.46
C TYR A 32 -6.95 -3.23 3.60
N ILE A 33 -7.42 -2.67 4.72
CA ILE A 33 -8.15 -3.45 5.75
C ILE A 33 -9.64 -3.51 5.41
N ASN A 34 -10.22 -2.32 5.22
CA ASN A 34 -11.54 -2.08 4.64
C ASN A 34 -11.32 -1.04 3.53
N ARG A 35 -12.03 -1.14 2.40
CA ARG A 35 -11.98 -0.16 1.30
C ARG A 35 -12.58 1.18 1.71
N ASN A 36 -11.84 1.90 2.55
CA ASN A 36 -12.23 3.16 3.16
C ASN A 36 -11.01 4.09 3.22
N HIS A 37 -11.28 5.39 3.22
CA HIS A 37 -10.28 6.47 3.25
C HIS A 37 -9.26 6.29 4.38
N GLY A 38 -7.99 6.57 4.10
CA GLY A 38 -6.90 6.65 5.08
C GLY A 38 -6.21 5.32 5.46
N VAL A 39 -6.74 4.17 5.05
CA VAL A 39 -6.12 2.84 5.30
C VAL A 39 -6.11 1.93 4.07
N SER A 40 -6.26 2.53 2.90
CA SER A 40 -6.26 1.85 1.61
C SER A 40 -5.21 2.50 0.71
N TYR A 41 -4.25 1.69 0.27
CA TYR A 41 -3.10 2.11 -0.53
C TYR A 41 -3.12 1.39 -1.88
N GLY A 42 -2.75 2.11 -2.92
CA GLY A 42 -2.45 1.55 -4.23
C GLY A 42 -0.95 1.52 -4.40
N LEU A 43 -0.42 0.40 -4.89
CA LEU A 43 1.00 0.21 -5.15
C LEU A 43 1.20 -0.07 -6.63
N THR A 44 1.97 0.77 -7.31
CA THR A 44 2.31 0.57 -8.72
C THR A 44 3.81 0.34 -8.85
N CYS A 45 4.21 -0.78 -9.46
CA CYS A 45 5.60 -0.94 -9.86
C CYS A 45 5.83 -0.18 -11.17
N SER A 46 6.52 0.96 -11.06
CA SER A 46 6.91 1.77 -12.21
C SER A 46 8.02 1.05 -12.99
N SER A 47 8.12 1.34 -14.29
CA SER A 47 9.18 0.86 -15.18
C SER A 47 10.58 1.34 -14.78
N SER A 48 10.67 2.28 -13.83
CA SER A 48 11.90 2.89 -13.35
C SER A 48 12.46 2.26 -12.05
N ASP A 49 12.14 0.99 -11.77
CA ASP A 49 12.67 0.20 -10.64
C ASP A 49 12.34 0.72 -9.22
N TYR A 50 11.22 1.41 -9.07
CA TYR A 50 10.68 1.85 -7.77
C TYR A 50 9.18 1.59 -7.65
N ILE A 51 8.68 1.56 -6.41
CA ILE A 51 7.26 1.38 -6.11
C ILE A 51 6.64 2.75 -5.82
N GLU A 52 5.58 3.09 -6.55
CA GLU A 52 4.72 4.24 -6.27
C GLU A 52 3.64 3.82 -5.32
N VAL A 53 3.39 4.65 -4.30
CA VAL A 53 2.28 4.45 -3.38
C VAL A 53 1.33 5.63 -3.50
N CYS A 54 0.05 5.36 -3.69
CA CYS A 54 -1.05 6.32 -3.69
C CYS A 54 -2.06 5.95 -2.60
N HIS A 55 -2.83 6.93 -2.12
CA HIS A 55 -3.98 6.66 -1.27
C HIS A 55 -5.23 6.44 -2.11
N TRP A 56 -6.14 5.63 -1.58
CA TRP A 56 -7.53 5.61 -2.03
C TRP A 56 -8.19 6.96 -1.74
N GLU A 57 -8.74 7.61 -2.76
CA GLU A 57 -9.45 8.89 -2.63
C GLU A 57 -10.98 8.74 -2.77
N GLY A 58 -11.49 7.51 -2.92
CA GLY A 58 -12.93 7.26 -3.05
C GLY A 58 -13.73 7.45 -1.77
N GLU A 59 -14.72 8.34 -1.80
CA GLU A 59 -15.63 8.63 -0.68
C GLU A 59 -16.56 7.45 -0.31
N GLN A 60 -16.75 6.45 -1.19
CA GLN A 60 -17.58 5.27 -0.95
C GLN A 60 -16.93 3.97 -1.46
N TYR A 61 -17.34 2.85 -0.86
CA TYR A 61 -16.96 1.49 -1.24
C TYR A 61 -17.24 1.23 -2.73
N GLY A 62 -16.19 1.02 -3.53
CA GLY A 62 -16.29 0.46 -4.88
C GLY A 62 -16.06 1.44 -6.04
N ASP A 63 -16.30 2.74 -5.86
CA ASP A 63 -16.21 3.76 -6.94
C ASP A 63 -15.11 4.80 -6.69
N GLY A 64 -14.05 4.43 -5.97
CA GLY A 64 -12.93 5.31 -5.70
C GLY A 64 -11.83 5.22 -6.75
N GLU A 65 -11.19 6.36 -6.99
CA GLU A 65 -9.93 6.40 -7.71
C GLU A 65 -8.78 6.44 -6.72
N TYR A 66 -7.66 5.84 -7.11
CA TYR A 66 -6.40 6.06 -6.43
C TYR A 66 -5.85 7.42 -6.85
N GLY A 67 -5.54 8.26 -5.86
CA GLY A 67 -5.04 9.60 -6.07
C GLY A 67 -3.62 9.66 -6.61
N ARG A 68 -3.02 10.84 -6.51
CA ARG A 68 -1.61 11.04 -6.91
C ARG A 68 -0.68 10.19 -6.03
N ALA A 69 0.44 9.77 -6.61
CA ALA A 69 1.49 9.11 -5.84
C ALA A 69 2.00 10.05 -4.73
N ILE A 70 1.98 9.56 -3.49
CA ILE A 70 2.40 10.26 -2.29
C ILE A 70 3.77 9.80 -1.80
N TYR A 71 4.15 8.55 -2.10
CA TYR A 71 5.46 8.01 -1.78
C TYR A 71 6.08 7.34 -3.01
N SER A 72 7.41 7.39 -3.07
CA SER A 72 8.21 6.62 -4.02
C SER A 72 9.21 5.78 -3.22
N LEU A 73 9.02 4.47 -3.17
CA LEU A 73 9.91 3.55 -2.47
C LEU A 73 11.05 3.16 -3.41
N ARG A 74 12.21 3.83 -3.26
CA ARG A 74 13.35 3.71 -4.18
C ARG A 74 14.42 2.77 -3.67
N CYS A 75 14.45 2.52 -2.36
CA CYS A 75 15.36 1.58 -1.72
C CYS A 75 14.66 0.76 -0.63
N MET A 76 15.34 -0.28 -0.13
CA MET A 76 14.75 -1.16 0.88
C MET A 76 14.50 -0.47 2.22
N SER A 77 15.28 0.57 2.56
CA SER A 77 15.00 1.38 3.74
C SER A 77 13.67 2.15 3.60
N ASP A 78 13.28 2.58 2.39
CA ASP A 78 11.98 3.21 2.17
C ASP A 78 10.85 2.20 2.32
N VAL A 79 11.05 0.97 1.83
CA VAL A 79 10.11 -0.14 2.02
C VAL A 79 9.90 -0.44 3.49
N VAL A 80 10.98 -0.50 4.28
CA VAL A 80 10.90 -0.71 5.74
C VAL A 80 10.17 0.43 6.43
N ARG A 81 10.43 1.70 6.05
CA ARG A 81 9.68 2.85 6.59
C ARG A 81 8.19 2.77 6.26
N PHE A 82 7.85 2.35 5.05
CA PHE A 82 6.47 2.13 4.64
C PHE A 82 5.81 1.01 5.44
N CYS A 83 6.50 -0.11 5.67
CA CYS A 83 6.04 -1.20 6.53
C CYS A 83 5.75 -0.71 7.96
N ASN A 84 6.61 0.15 8.53
CA ASN A 84 6.34 0.74 9.84
C ASN A 84 5.07 1.61 9.85
N MET A 85 4.77 2.33 8.76
CA MET A 85 3.51 3.08 8.66
C MET A 85 2.29 2.16 8.60
N ILE A 86 2.38 1.01 7.93
CA ILE A 86 1.31 0.00 7.91
C ILE A 86 1.02 -0.51 9.33
N ILE A 87 2.09 -0.86 10.07
CA ILE A 87 2.00 -1.35 11.46
C ILE A 87 1.34 -0.29 12.35
N CYS A 88 1.89 0.93 12.38
CA CYS A 88 1.35 2.01 13.19
C CYS A 88 -0.07 2.40 12.76
N GLY A 89 -0.36 2.34 11.46
CA GLY A 89 -1.66 2.70 10.91
C GLY A 89 -2.80 1.84 11.46
N GLU A 90 -2.60 0.53 11.62
CA GLU A 90 -3.62 -0.32 12.24
C GLU A 90 -3.69 -0.18 13.76
N GLU A 91 -2.55 -0.09 14.45
CA GLU A 91 -2.54 0.09 15.92
C GLU A 91 -3.19 1.41 16.36
N LEU A 92 -3.00 2.48 15.58
CA LEU A 92 -3.48 3.82 15.90
C LEU A 92 -4.86 4.15 15.28
N ARG A 93 -5.40 3.27 14.43
CA ARG A 93 -6.69 3.52 13.79
C ARG A 93 -7.81 3.60 14.83
N ALA A 94 -8.68 4.59 14.68
CA ALA A 94 -9.90 4.67 15.47
C ALA A 94 -10.83 3.50 15.12
N LYS A 95 -10.92 2.51 16.02
CA LYS A 95 -11.86 1.37 15.94
C LYS A 95 -13.22 1.86 16.42
N ARG A 96 -13.95 2.55 15.54
CA ARG A 96 -15.32 3.02 15.78
C ARG A 96 -16.33 2.06 15.16
#